data_AF-X1A6J5-F1
#
_entry.id   AF-X1A6J5-F1
#
_cell.length_a   1.000
_cell.length_b   1.000
_cell.length_c   1.000
_cell.angle_alpha   90.00
_cell.angle_beta   90.00
_cell.angle_gamma   90.00
#
_symmetry.space_group_name_H-M   'P 1'
#
loop_
_entity.id
_entity.type
_entity.pdbx_description
1 polymer ?
#
loop_
_entity_poly.entity_id
_entity_poly.type
_entity_poly.pdbx_seq_one_letter_code
_entity_poly.pdbx_strand_id
1 'polypeptide(L)' 'HRTCCSEPILKWISKNLPNIAVNVMAQYRPEYHAHEFEDIARPLSRDEYLQVKTFAEKQNICAL' A
#
# COMPACT_ATOMS: atom_id res chain seq x y z
N HIS A 1 -3.94 -7.26 1.08
CA HIS A 1 -3.38 -6.38 0.02
C HIS A 1 -1.98 -5.80 0.29
N ARG A 2 -1.30 -6.12 1.40
CA ARG A 2 0.08 -5.66 1.67
C ARG A 2 1.13 -6.32 0.77
N THR A 3 1.36 -7.61 0.97
CA THR A 3 2.40 -8.41 0.29
C THR A 3 2.03 -8.77 -1.14
N CYS A 4 0.74 -8.91 -1.45
CA CYS A 4 0.25 -9.24 -2.79
C CYS A 4 0.07 -8.01 -3.71
N CYS A 5 -0.02 -6.79 -3.17
CA CYS A 5 -0.27 -5.59 -3.99
C CYS A 5 0.74 -4.47 -3.71
N SER A 6 0.74 -3.89 -2.50
CA SER A 6 1.53 -2.69 -2.19
C SER A 6 3.04 -2.91 -2.25
N GLU A 7 3.56 -3.97 -1.61
CA GLU A 7 5.00 -4.24 -1.57
C GLU A 7 5.60 -4.52 -2.97
N PRO A 8 4.99 -5.36 -3.84
CA PRO A 8 5.48 -5.56 -5.21
C PRO A 8 5.53 -4.27 -6.03
N ILE A 9 4.51 -3.42 -5.92
CA ILE A 9 4.44 -2.14 -6.64
C ILE A 9 5.56 -1.21 -6.14
N LEU A 10 5.71 -1.05 -4.83
CA LEU A 10 6.76 -0.22 -4.24
C LEU A 10 8.16 -0.72 -4.61
N LYS A 11 8.38 -2.04 -4.61
CA LYS A 11 9.65 -2.64 -5.03
C LYS A 11 9.93 -2.41 -6.52
N TRP A 12 8.89 -2.43 -7.36
CA TRP A 12 9.03 -2.10 -8.77
C TRP A 12 9.36 -0.62 -8.95
N ILE A 13 8.67 0.27 -8.24
CA ILE A 13 8.94 1.73 -8.29
C ILE A 13 10.38 2.02 -7.86
N SER A 14 10.83 1.50 -6.72
CA SER A 14 12.19 1.76 -6.23
C SER A 14 13.29 1.30 -7.20
N LYS A 15 13.03 0.23 -7.95
CA LYS A 15 13.96 -0.30 -8.95
C LYS A 15 14.00 0.52 -10.24
N ASN A 16 12.84 1.02 -10.69
CA ASN A 16 12.72 1.61 -12.02
C ASN A 16 12.70 3.15 -12.02
N LEU A 17 12.33 3.77 -10.90
CA LEU A 17 12.17 5.21 -10.75
C LEU A 17 12.94 5.72 -9.52
N PRO A 18 14.28 5.90 -9.61
CA PRO A 18 15.06 6.43 -8.51
C PRO A 18 14.71 7.91 -8.22
N ASN A 19 14.87 8.33 -6.96
CA ASN A 19 14.67 9.71 -6.49
C ASN A 19 13.24 10.26 -6.64
N ILE A 20 12.23 9.40 -6.60
CA ILE A 20 10.82 9.81 -6.66
C ILE A 20 10.16 9.83 -5.26
N ALA A 21 9.24 10.77 -5.06
CA ALA A 21 8.36 10.79 -3.90
C ALA A 21 7.04 10.10 -4.25
N VAL A 22 6.55 9.25 -3.35
CA VAL A 22 5.27 8.56 -3.49
C VAL A 22 4.45 8.84 -2.25
N ASN A 23 3.20 9.25 -2.45
CA ASN A 23 2.25 9.37 -1.38
C ASN A 23 1.58 8.00 -1.15
N VAL A 24 1.77 7.40 0.03
CA VAL A 24 1.14 6.12 0.39
C VAL A 24 -0.13 6.45 1.16
N MET A 25 -1.29 6.09 0.63
CA MET A 25 -2.58 6.46 1.25
C MET A 25 -3.44 5.23 1.57
N ALA A 26 -4.06 5.21 2.75
CA ALA A 26 -5.08 4.23 3.14
C ALA A 26 -6.48 4.71 2.73
N GLN A 27 -6.72 4.85 1.42
CA GLN A 27 -7.98 5.37 0.88
C GLN A 27 -9.03 4.31 0.56
N TYR A 28 -8.69 3.02 0.71
CA TYR A 28 -9.64 1.95 0.40
C TYR A 28 -10.82 1.94 1.38
N ARG A 29 -12.03 1.99 0.83
CA ARG A 29 -13.30 1.84 1.55
C ARG A 29 -14.10 0.75 0.85
N PRO A 30 -14.55 -0.29 1.58
CA PRO A 30 -15.44 -1.29 1.01
C PRO A 30 -16.80 -0.64 0.77
N GLU A 31 -17.17 -0.52 -0.49
CA GLU A 31 -18.42 0.08 -0.96
C GLU A 31 -19.15 -0.93 -1.85
N TYR A 32 -20.46 -0.75 -2.05
CA TYR A 32 -21.29 -1.63 -2.88
C TYR A 32 -21.15 -3.12 -2.44
N HIS A 33 -20.97 -4.06 -3.36
CA HIS A 33 -20.82 -5.50 -3.07
C HIS A 33 -19.47 -5.90 -2.47
N ALA A 34 -18.55 -4.97 -2.15
CA ALA A 34 -17.24 -5.33 -1.59
C ALA A 34 -17.32 -6.19 -0.32
N HIS A 35 -18.37 -6.01 0.49
CA HIS A 35 -18.62 -6.78 1.70
C HIS A 35 -18.94 -8.27 1.46
N GLU A 36 -19.29 -8.65 0.22
CA GLU A 36 -19.52 -10.04 -0.19
C GLU A 36 -18.21 -10.81 -0.44
N PHE A 37 -17.08 -10.11 -0.52
CA PHE A 37 -15.78 -10.66 -0.86
C PHE A 37 -14.81 -10.53 0.33
N GLU A 38 -14.50 -11.65 0.99
CA GLU A 38 -13.74 -11.68 2.25
C GLU A 38 -12.38 -10.97 2.18
N ASP A 39 -11.72 -11.00 1.03
CA ASP A 39 -10.40 -10.39 0.80
C ASP A 39 -10.42 -8.86 0.81
N ILE A 40 -11.53 -8.26 0.38
CA ILE A 40 -11.71 -6.81 0.26
C ILE A 40 -12.85 -6.27 1.14
N ALA A 41 -13.52 -7.09 1.94
CA ALA A 41 -14.72 -6.72 2.69
C ALA A 41 -14.51 -5.68 3.81
N ARG A 42 -13.27 -5.28 4.11
CA ARG A 42 -12.98 -4.35 5.22
C ARG A 42 -12.02 -3.23 4.81
N PRO A 43 -12.08 -2.07 5.50
CA PRO A 43 -11.04 -1.06 5.40
C PRO A 43 -9.67 -1.60 5.86
N LEU A 44 -8.60 -0.91 5.46
CA LEU A 44 -7.28 -1.18 6.01
C LEU A 44 -7.21 -0.81 7.48
N SER A 45 -6.53 -1.64 8.26
CA SER A 45 -6.15 -1.27 9.62
C SER A 45 -5.00 -0.25 9.60
N ARG A 46 -4.87 0.52 10.68
CA ARG A 46 -3.75 1.45 10.85
C ARG A 46 -2.40 0.73 10.78
N ASP A 47 -2.31 -0.48 11.31
CA ASP A 47 -1.07 -1.25 11.32
C ASP A 47 -0.70 -1.76 9.93
N GLU A 48 -1.67 -2.19 9.13
CA GLU A 48 -1.43 -2.56 7.72
C GLU A 48 -0.90 -1.38 6.92
N TYR A 49 -1.49 -0.20 7.11
CA TYR A 49 -1.02 1.04 6.50
C TYR A 49 0.43 1.36 6.91
N LEU A 50 0.72 1.34 8.22
CA LEU A 50 2.07 1.64 8.71
C LEU A 50 3.11 0.64 8.20
N GLN A 51 2.77 -0.64 8.09
CA GLN A 51 3.67 -1.64 7.53
C GLN A 51 4.04 -1.33 6.07
N VAL A 52 3.07 -0.88 5.26
CA VAL A 52 3.35 -0.45 3.88
C VAL A 52 4.21 0.82 3.85
N LYS A 53 3.91 1.80 4.70
CA LYS A 53 4.69 3.05 4.78
C LYS A 53 6.15 2.77 5.17
N THR A 54 6.38 1.98 6.22
CA THR A 54 7.72 1.56 6.63
C THR A 54 8.42 0.71 5.56
N PHE A 55 7.68 -0.11 4.81
CA PHE A 55 8.26 -0.83 3.68
C PHE A 55 8.74 0.13 2.59
N ALA A 56 7.96 1.14 2.22
CA ALA A 56 8.35 2.16 1.24
C ALA A 56 9.62 2.92 1.67
N GLU A 57 9.68 3.34 2.94
CA GLU A 57 10.85 4.01 3.53
C GLU A 57 12.12 3.13 3.43
N LYS A 58 12.00 1.83 3.71
CA LYS A 58 13.11 0.85 3.56
C LYS A 58 13.56 0.67 2.11
N GLN A 59 12.71 0.97 1.13
CA GLN A 59 13.06 0.94 -0.29
C GLN A 59 13.69 2.26 -0.77
N ASN A 60 14.01 3.19 0.14
CA ASN A 60 14.48 4.54 -0.17
C ASN A 60 13.48 5.36 -1.01
N ILE A 61 12.19 5.05 -0.90
CA ILE A 61 11.12 5.87 -1.46
C ILE A 61 10.76 6.90 -0.39
N CYS A 62 10.75 8.19 -0.77
CA CYS A 62 10.21 9.24 0.10
C CYS A 62 8.69 9.05 0.20
N ALA A 63 8.26 8.39 1.27
CA ALA A 63 6.86 8.09 1.55
C ALA A 63 6.24 9.21 2.40
N LEU A 64 5.47 10.08 1.75
CA LEU A 64 4.65 11.11 2.40
C LEU A 64 3.38 10.48 2.98
#